data_AF-A0A6B3SW62-F1
#
_entry.id   AF-A0A6B3SW62-F1
#
_cell.length_a   1.000
_cell.length_b   1.000
_cell.length_c   1.000
_cell.angle_alpha   90.00
_cell.angle_beta   90.00
_cell.angle_gamma   90.00
#
_symmetry.space_group_name_H-M   'P 1'
#
loop_
_entity.id
_entity.type
_entity.pdbx_description
1 polymer ?
#
loop_
_entity_poly.entity_id
_entity_poly.type
_entity_poly.pdbx_seq_one_letter_code
_entity_poly.pdbx_strand_id
1 'polypeptide(L)'
;MLTAEIEQLAPIKPANDKDQKRQSKPVALPALLPRKDVHHEPDSSSCHCSCHLHRIGEDVAEKLDCQPGAFTVERHVRCKWVCRECETLVQAPVPPQIIDKGIPTAALLAQVLVPIVLDQLRWYRQSGIYGRSGFAIPDTTLAQWVGVYGVRLQPLVDALAEQLLAQPVLHADETPVAMLKPGLGKTHRAYLWSYCSTSMSSMKAVVFDFAESRAGRHAGEFLEDWQGTLVCDDFAGYKALFRQSIMEAGGMAQARRKFHELYANHKNQNVEEALKLFGVLYDVERQVQEVNCEARKML
;
A
#
# COMPACT_ATOMS: atom_id res chain seq x y z
N MET A 1 -15.23 -3.44 -37.23
CA MET A 1 -15.11 -4.87 -36.89
C MET A 1 -14.71 -4.98 -35.43
N LEU A 2 -15.62 -4.59 -34.52
CA LEU A 2 -15.33 -4.41 -33.09
C LEU A 2 -16.48 -4.93 -32.20
N THR A 3 -17.30 -5.86 -32.69
CA THR A 3 -18.51 -6.33 -32.01
C THR A 3 -18.84 -7.81 -32.25
N ALA A 4 -17.83 -8.67 -32.50
CA ALA A 4 -18.08 -10.08 -32.86
C ALA A 4 -17.20 -11.14 -32.17
N GLU A 5 -16.50 -10.82 -31.06
CA GLU A 5 -15.68 -11.81 -30.33
C GLU A 5 -15.95 -11.84 -28.80
N ILE A 6 -17.20 -11.59 -28.38
CA ILE A 6 -17.63 -11.78 -26.98
C ILE A 6 -18.64 -12.93 -26.80
N GLU A 7 -18.97 -13.67 -27.86
CA GLU A 7 -19.82 -14.86 -27.78
C GLU A 7 -19.03 -16.16 -27.97
N GLN A 8 -18.23 -16.53 -26.96
CA GLN A 8 -17.82 -17.93 -26.74
C GLN A 8 -17.24 -18.14 -25.33
N LEU A 9 -18.01 -17.80 -24.31
CA LEU A 9 -17.84 -18.38 -22.97
C LEU A 9 -19.17 -18.99 -22.56
N ALA A 10 -19.21 -20.32 -22.56
CA ALA A 10 -20.35 -21.08 -22.08
C ALA A 10 -20.73 -20.63 -20.66
N PRO A 11 -22.03 -20.52 -20.33
CA PRO A 11 -22.44 -20.16 -18.98
C PRO A 11 -21.96 -21.26 -18.01
N ILE A 12 -21.06 -20.88 -17.11
CA ILE A 12 -20.68 -21.70 -15.97
C ILE A 12 -21.98 -21.96 -15.19
N LYS A 13 -22.45 -23.21 -15.21
CA LYS A 13 -23.56 -23.65 -14.36
C LYS A 13 -23.23 -23.25 -12.91
N PRO A 14 -24.12 -22.54 -12.20
CA PRO A 14 -23.90 -22.29 -10.79
C PRO A 14 -23.85 -23.65 -10.09
N ALA A 15 -22.71 -23.96 -9.47
CA ALA A 15 -22.64 -25.04 -8.51
C ALA A 15 -23.72 -24.78 -7.45
N ASN A 16 -24.53 -25.79 -7.18
CA ASN A 16 -25.62 -25.75 -6.23
C ASN A 16 -25.01 -25.65 -4.82
N ASP A 17 -24.62 -24.44 -4.41
CA ASP A 17 -24.01 -24.19 -3.10
C ASP A 17 -25.13 -23.98 -2.08
N LYS A 18 -25.68 -25.11 -1.63
CA LYS A 18 -26.55 -25.18 -0.43
C LYS A 18 -25.71 -25.40 0.84
N ASP A 19 -24.48 -24.92 0.91
CA ASP A 19 -23.86 -24.67 2.21
C ASP A 19 -24.42 -23.37 2.79
N GLN A 20 -25.39 -23.53 3.67
CA GLN A 20 -25.77 -22.51 4.63
C GLN A 20 -24.48 -22.03 5.31
N LYS A 21 -23.98 -20.85 4.94
CA LYS A 21 -22.90 -20.15 5.65
C LYS A 21 -23.29 -20.07 7.12
N ARG A 22 -22.80 -21.03 7.93
CA ARG A 22 -22.76 -20.91 9.38
C ARG A 22 -21.95 -19.66 9.65
N GLN A 23 -22.64 -18.58 10.03
CA GLN A 23 -21.99 -17.41 10.60
C GLN A 23 -21.20 -17.91 11.81
N SER A 24 -19.88 -17.98 11.68
CA SER A 24 -19.01 -18.30 12.80
C SER A 24 -19.27 -17.25 13.87
N LYS A 25 -19.62 -17.70 15.08
CA LYS A 25 -19.70 -16.79 16.23
C LYS A 25 -18.34 -16.10 16.37
N PRO A 26 -18.30 -14.79 16.67
CA PRO A 26 -17.04 -14.11 16.94
C PRO A 26 -16.33 -14.87 18.06
N VAL A 27 -15.09 -15.30 17.79
CA VAL A 27 -14.25 -15.94 18.81
C VAL A 27 -13.93 -14.84 19.83
N ALA A 28 -14.32 -15.06 21.09
CA ALA A 28 -14.01 -14.14 22.16
C ALA A 28 -12.48 -14.05 22.34
N LEU A 29 -11.98 -12.84 22.60
CA LEU A 29 -10.56 -12.63 22.87
C LEU A 29 -10.17 -13.30 24.20
N PRO A 30 -8.93 -13.80 24.34
CA PRO A 30 -8.53 -14.52 25.55
C PRO A 30 -8.75 -13.69 26.82
N ALA A 31 -9.27 -14.32 27.87
CA ALA A 31 -9.50 -13.67 29.17
C ALA A 31 -8.20 -13.18 29.84
N LEU A 32 -7.08 -13.83 29.54
CA LEU A 32 -5.77 -13.51 30.13
C LEU A 32 -5.13 -12.23 29.58
N LEU A 33 -5.61 -11.70 28.44
CA LEU A 33 -5.06 -10.47 27.90
C LEU A 33 -5.49 -9.26 28.76
N PRO A 34 -4.57 -8.33 29.08
CA PRO A 34 -4.89 -7.12 29.82
C PRO A 34 -5.90 -6.27 29.05
N ARG A 35 -6.94 -5.81 29.75
CA ARG A 35 -8.01 -4.97 29.18
C ARG A 35 -7.84 -3.52 29.60
N LYS A 36 -8.01 -2.60 28.65
CA LYS A 36 -8.03 -1.16 28.88
C LYS A 36 -9.36 -0.60 28.39
N ASP A 37 -10.03 0.14 29.26
CA ASP A 37 -11.33 0.74 28.93
C ASP A 37 -11.14 2.09 28.23
N VAL A 38 -11.88 2.27 27.15
CA VAL A 38 -11.99 3.52 26.41
C VAL A 38 -13.45 3.92 26.44
N HIS A 39 -13.76 4.91 27.29
CA HIS A 39 -15.12 5.39 27.48
C HIS A 39 -15.46 6.43 26.41
N HIS A 40 -16.59 6.24 25.74
CA HIS A 40 -17.18 7.18 24.79
C HIS A 40 -18.41 7.80 25.44
N GLU A 41 -18.26 9.06 25.85
CA GLU A 41 -19.31 9.85 26.49
C GLU A 41 -19.77 10.97 25.53
N PRO A 42 -21.04 11.40 25.60
CA PRO A 42 -21.51 12.58 24.86
C PRO A 42 -20.77 13.85 25.31
N ASP A 43 -20.58 14.79 24.38
CA ASP A 43 -19.89 16.08 24.66
C ASP A 43 -20.63 16.94 25.70
N SER A 44 -21.93 16.69 25.91
CA SER A 44 -22.74 17.38 26.90
C SER A 44 -23.69 16.41 27.60
N SER A 45 -23.87 16.62 28.91
CA SER A 45 -24.90 15.95 29.72
C SER A 45 -26.28 16.62 29.63
N SER A 46 -26.43 17.65 28.77
CA SER A 46 -27.69 18.37 28.57
C SER A 46 -28.37 17.95 27.27
N CYS A 47 -29.68 17.75 27.32
CA CYS A 47 -30.51 17.47 26.16
C CYS A 47 -30.91 18.76 25.43
N HIS A 48 -31.37 18.65 24.18
CA HIS A 48 -31.88 19.78 23.40
C HIS A 48 -33.13 20.42 24.05
N CYS A 49 -33.89 19.67 24.84
CA CYS A 49 -35.00 20.20 25.66
C CYS A 49 -34.53 20.84 26.98
N SER A 50 -33.22 21.07 27.15
CA SER A 50 -32.59 21.63 28.36
C SER A 50 -32.67 20.77 29.63
N CYS A 51 -33.18 19.54 29.54
CA CYS A 51 -33.14 18.57 30.64
C CYS A 51 -31.77 17.89 30.78
N HIS A 52 -31.48 17.36 31.96
CA HIS A 52 -30.28 16.54 32.20
C HIS A 52 -30.46 15.12 31.61
N LEU A 53 -29.42 14.61 30.97
CA LEU A 53 -29.37 13.25 30.45
C LEU A 53 -29.09 12.24 31.56
N HIS A 54 -29.72 11.07 31.52
CA HIS A 54 -29.48 9.98 32.46
C HIS A 54 -28.86 8.78 31.77
N ARG A 55 -27.78 8.24 32.35
CA ARG A 55 -27.17 7.00 31.86
C ARG A 55 -28.09 5.81 32.17
N ILE A 56 -28.40 5.01 31.16
CA ILE A 56 -29.30 3.85 31.27
C ILE A 56 -28.63 2.51 30.96
N GLY A 57 -27.44 2.53 30.38
CA GLY A 57 -26.69 1.32 30.05
C GLY A 57 -25.46 1.63 29.22
N GLU A 58 -24.82 0.59 28.72
CA GLU A 58 -23.64 0.69 27.88
C GLU A 58 -23.59 -0.44 26.85
N ASP A 59 -22.96 -0.18 25.71
CA ASP A 59 -22.51 -1.22 24.79
C ASP A 59 -20.99 -1.32 24.87
N VAL A 60 -20.46 -2.54 24.94
CA VAL A 60 -19.02 -2.79 24.99
C VAL A 60 -18.58 -3.55 23.75
N ALA A 61 -17.56 -3.03 23.06
CA ALA A 61 -16.89 -3.72 21.96
C ALA A 61 -15.41 -3.93 22.30
N GLU A 62 -14.93 -5.15 22.15
CA GLU A 62 -13.51 -5.47 22.35
C GLU A 62 -12.73 -5.38 21.02
N LYS A 63 -11.53 -4.79 21.09
CA LYS A 63 -10.56 -4.74 20.00
C LYS A 63 -9.23 -5.30 20.47
N LEU A 64 -8.55 -6.04 19.61
CA LEU A 64 -7.21 -6.53 19.87
C LEU A 64 -6.20 -5.47 19.48
N ASP A 65 -5.38 -5.06 20.44
CA ASP A 65 -4.28 -4.14 20.25
C ASP A 65 -2.94 -4.84 20.49
N CYS A 66 -1.88 -4.31 19.89
CA CYS A 66 -0.54 -4.82 20.08
C CYS A 66 0.45 -3.66 20.20
N GLN A 67 1.03 -3.54 21.39
CA GLN A 67 2.26 -2.79 21.57
C GLN A 67 3.43 -3.76 21.34
N PRO A 68 4.60 -3.30 20.89
CA PRO A 68 5.74 -4.18 20.65
C PRO A 68 5.99 -5.13 21.83
N GLY A 69 5.73 -6.43 21.62
CA GLY A 69 5.92 -7.49 22.60
C GLY A 69 4.72 -7.86 23.48
N ALA A 70 3.61 -7.12 23.48
CA ALA A 70 2.46 -7.37 24.34
C ALA A 70 1.11 -7.12 23.65
N PHE A 71 0.23 -8.12 23.68
CA PHE A 71 -1.16 -7.96 23.28
C PHE A 71 -1.99 -7.39 24.43
N THR A 72 -2.84 -6.43 24.10
CA THR A 72 -3.85 -5.88 25.02
C THR A 72 -5.21 -5.89 24.33
N VAL A 73 -6.27 -5.70 25.10
CA VAL A 73 -7.64 -5.59 24.59
C VAL A 73 -8.18 -4.22 24.93
N GLU A 74 -8.50 -3.42 23.92
CA GLU A 74 -9.22 -2.16 24.11
C GLU A 74 -10.72 -2.45 24.18
N ARG A 75 -11.33 -2.14 25.32
CA ARG A 75 -12.78 -2.21 25.50
C ARG A 75 -13.39 -0.84 25.27
N HIS A 76 -14.01 -0.65 24.12
CA HIS A 76 -14.75 0.57 23.83
C HIS A 76 -16.12 0.50 24.50
N VAL A 77 -16.28 1.25 25.59
CA VAL A 77 -17.50 1.32 26.40
C VAL A 77 -18.29 2.54 25.95
N ARG A 78 -19.47 2.32 25.36
CA ARG A 78 -20.33 3.37 24.82
C ARG A 78 -21.56 3.54 25.69
N CYS A 79 -21.55 4.58 26.49
CA CYS A 79 -22.65 4.86 27.43
C CYS A 79 -23.89 5.33 26.67
N LYS A 80 -25.04 4.73 27.01
CA LYS A 80 -26.36 5.12 26.52
C LYS A 80 -26.97 6.10 27.50
N TRP A 81 -27.31 7.28 26.99
CA TRP A 81 -27.90 8.37 27.75
C TRP A 81 -29.30 8.65 27.24
N VAL A 82 -30.25 8.87 28.14
CA VAL A 82 -31.64 9.18 27.77
C VAL A 82 -32.09 10.46 28.45
N CYS A 83 -32.85 11.29 27.73
CA CYS A 83 -33.71 12.27 28.35
C CYS A 83 -35.03 11.61 28.72
N ARG A 84 -35.45 11.69 29.98
CA ARG A 84 -36.74 11.12 30.41
C ARG A 84 -37.96 11.92 29.98
N GLU A 85 -37.77 13.21 29.65
CA GLU A 85 -38.86 14.11 29.30
C GLU A 85 -39.23 14.00 27.82
N CYS A 86 -38.24 14.08 26.93
CA CYS A 86 -38.45 14.01 25.48
C CYS A 86 -38.02 12.66 24.86
N GLU A 87 -37.76 11.65 25.71
CA GLU A 87 -37.42 10.28 25.34
C GLU A 87 -36.23 10.14 24.35
N THR A 88 -35.39 11.16 24.26
CA THR A 88 -34.26 11.19 23.32
C THR A 88 -33.10 10.35 23.84
N LEU A 89 -32.68 9.36 23.04
CA LEU A 89 -31.50 8.53 23.28
C LEU A 89 -30.27 9.15 22.61
N VAL A 90 -29.23 9.42 23.39
CA VAL A 90 -27.93 9.92 22.95
C VAL A 90 -26.87 8.88 23.28
N GLN A 91 -26.01 8.56 22.31
CA GLN A 91 -24.87 7.68 22.49
C GLN A 91 -23.73 8.21 21.63
N ALA A 92 -22.53 8.33 22.21
CA ALA A 92 -21.37 8.77 21.46
C ALA A 92 -21.08 7.81 20.29
N PRO A 93 -20.75 8.34 19.09
CA PRO A 93 -20.35 7.52 17.96
C PRO A 93 -19.00 6.85 18.24
N VAL A 94 -18.77 5.70 17.60
CA VAL A 94 -17.44 5.06 17.64
C VAL A 94 -16.53 5.81 16.66
N PRO A 95 -15.26 6.06 17.02
CA PRO A 95 -14.29 6.56 16.06
C PRO A 95 -14.23 5.68 14.81
N PRO A 96 -14.03 6.26 13.62
CA PRO A 96 -13.93 5.49 12.38
C PRO A 96 -12.78 4.48 12.48
N GLN A 97 -13.00 3.30 11.92
CA GLN A 97 -12.06 2.19 11.94
C GLN A 97 -11.65 1.82 10.52
N ILE A 98 -10.42 1.36 10.36
CA ILE A 98 -9.91 0.94 9.05
C ILE A 98 -10.67 -0.29 8.53
N ILE A 99 -10.91 -1.25 9.43
CA ILE A 99 -11.72 -2.44 9.16
C ILE A 99 -13.01 -2.33 9.97
N ASP A 100 -14.12 -2.07 9.29
CA ASP A 100 -15.44 -1.95 9.92
C ASP A 100 -15.80 -3.24 10.67
N LYS A 101 -16.17 -3.11 11.94
CA LYS A 101 -16.44 -4.24 12.86
C LYS A 101 -15.27 -5.22 13.01
N GLY A 102 -14.08 -4.88 12.51
CA GLY A 102 -12.89 -5.71 12.62
C GLY A 102 -12.36 -5.76 14.05
N ILE A 103 -11.76 -6.87 14.44
CA ILE A 103 -11.12 -7.00 15.75
C ILE A 103 -9.87 -6.11 15.92
N PRO A 104 -9.01 -5.85 14.90
CA PRO A 104 -7.72 -5.20 15.15
C PRO A 104 -7.86 -3.68 15.31
N THR A 105 -7.05 -3.10 16.19
CA THR A 105 -6.79 -1.66 16.23
C THR A 105 -5.92 -1.21 15.05
N ALA A 106 -5.84 0.11 14.82
CA ALA A 106 -4.92 0.67 13.83
C ALA A 106 -3.45 0.35 14.13
N ALA A 107 -3.06 0.32 15.42
CA ALA A 107 -1.72 -0.02 15.84
C ALA A 107 -1.38 -1.49 15.56
N LEU A 108 -2.31 -2.43 15.81
CA LEU A 108 -2.12 -3.82 15.43
C LEU A 108 -2.00 -3.97 13.91
N LEU A 109 -2.81 -3.27 13.11
CA LEU A 109 -2.69 -3.30 11.65
C LEU A 109 -1.32 -2.82 11.17
N ALA A 110 -0.78 -1.74 11.76
CA ALA A 110 0.57 -1.28 11.47
C ALA A 110 1.64 -2.33 11.86
N GLN A 111 1.48 -2.97 13.03
CA GLN A 111 2.38 -4.02 13.53
C GLN A 111 2.38 -5.29 12.67
N VAL A 112 1.31 -5.54 11.90
CA VAL A 112 1.21 -6.63 10.92
C VAL A 112 1.81 -6.23 9.57
N LEU A 113 1.53 -4.99 9.13
CA LEU A 113 1.92 -4.53 7.79
C LEU A 113 3.42 -4.25 7.67
N VAL A 114 4.01 -3.56 8.65
CA VAL A 114 5.43 -3.16 8.58
C VAL A 114 6.33 -4.39 8.41
N PRO A 115 6.18 -5.49 9.20
CA PRO A 115 7.05 -6.63 9.04
C PRO A 115 6.87 -7.39 7.72
N ILE A 116 5.67 -7.43 7.13
CA ILE A 116 5.53 -8.10 5.82
C ILE A 116 6.16 -7.27 4.69
N VAL A 117 5.99 -5.94 4.71
CA VAL A 117 6.37 -5.07 3.60
C VAL A 117 7.85 -4.72 3.69
N LEU A 118 8.32 -4.29 4.87
CA LEU A 118 9.69 -3.82 5.06
C LEU A 118 10.64 -4.96 5.44
N ASP A 119 10.21 -5.85 6.33
CA ASP A 119 11.09 -6.89 6.90
C ASP A 119 10.97 -8.26 6.20
N GLN A 120 10.10 -8.38 5.19
CA GLN A 120 9.85 -9.62 4.46
C GLN A 120 9.44 -10.80 5.37
N LEU A 121 8.78 -10.50 6.48
CA LEU A 121 8.35 -11.47 7.48
C LEU A 121 7.00 -12.08 7.09
N ARG A 122 7.02 -13.30 6.56
CA ARG A 122 5.81 -14.02 6.13
C ARG A 122 4.81 -14.28 7.26
N TRP A 123 3.53 -14.40 6.91
CA TRP A 123 2.41 -14.58 7.83
C TRP A 123 2.59 -15.69 8.86
N TYR A 124 2.97 -16.90 8.43
CA TYR A 124 3.17 -18.01 9.36
C TYR A 124 4.22 -17.69 10.46
N ARG A 125 5.23 -16.88 10.14
CA ARG A 125 6.24 -16.45 11.12
C ARG A 125 5.67 -15.41 12.06
N GLN A 126 4.93 -14.44 11.53
CA GLN A 126 4.23 -13.44 12.35
C GLN A 126 3.23 -14.11 13.30
N SER A 127 2.41 -15.03 12.79
CA SER A 127 1.47 -15.82 13.58
C SER A 127 2.17 -16.54 14.73
N GLY A 128 3.31 -17.19 14.46
CA GLY A 128 4.12 -17.84 15.49
C GLY A 128 4.73 -16.87 16.51
N ILE A 129 5.14 -15.67 16.08
CA ILE A 129 5.61 -14.61 16.98
C ILE A 129 4.47 -14.15 17.90
N TYR A 130 3.30 -13.88 17.34
CA TYR A 130 2.13 -13.43 18.09
C TYR A 130 1.62 -14.51 19.05
N GLY A 131 1.69 -15.78 18.66
CA GLY A 131 1.39 -16.92 19.53
C GLY A 131 2.27 -16.96 20.79
N ARG A 132 3.56 -16.62 20.67
CA ARG A 132 4.46 -16.52 21.84
C ARG A 132 4.13 -15.33 22.74
N SER A 133 3.50 -14.30 22.21
CA SER A 133 2.98 -13.15 22.96
C SER A 133 1.54 -13.35 23.48
N GLY A 134 0.98 -14.57 23.36
CA GLY A 134 -0.30 -14.94 23.98
C GLY A 134 -1.50 -14.98 23.04
N PHE A 135 -1.36 -14.64 21.75
CA PHE A 135 -2.45 -14.76 20.78
C PHE A 135 -1.96 -15.07 19.37
N ALA A 136 -2.14 -16.31 18.91
CA ALA A 136 -1.81 -16.71 17.56
C ALA A 136 -2.91 -16.27 16.58
N ILE A 137 -2.59 -15.31 15.70
CA ILE A 137 -3.50 -14.82 14.66
C ILE A 137 -3.34 -15.72 13.42
N PRO A 138 -4.42 -16.33 12.88
CA PRO A 138 -4.31 -17.16 11.69
C PRO A 138 -3.78 -16.41 10.47
N ASP A 139 -2.98 -17.08 9.64
CA ASP A 139 -2.41 -16.50 8.40
C ASP A 139 -3.48 -15.94 7.46
N THR A 140 -4.63 -16.60 7.36
CA THR A 140 -5.77 -16.16 6.55
C THR A 140 -6.35 -14.84 7.07
N THR A 141 -6.41 -14.67 8.38
CA THR A 141 -6.85 -13.43 9.02
C THR A 141 -5.86 -12.30 8.78
N LEU A 142 -4.55 -12.56 8.93
CA LEU A 142 -3.50 -11.59 8.63
C LEU A 142 -3.55 -11.12 7.18
N ALA A 143 -3.64 -12.07 6.24
CA ALA A 143 -3.75 -11.78 4.81
C ALA A 143 -5.02 -10.98 4.48
N GLN A 144 -6.16 -11.34 5.08
CA GLN A 144 -7.42 -10.60 4.89
C GLN A 144 -7.31 -9.16 5.40
N TRP A 145 -6.73 -8.95 6.59
CA TRP A 145 -6.56 -7.61 7.16
C TRP A 145 -5.67 -6.74 6.29
N VAL A 146 -4.55 -7.28 5.82
CA VAL A 146 -3.63 -6.55 4.93
C VAL A 146 -4.28 -6.23 3.59
N GLY A 147 -5.11 -7.12 3.04
CA GLY A 147 -5.88 -6.85 1.84
C GLY A 147 -6.85 -5.68 2.01
N VAL A 148 -7.63 -5.67 3.10
CA VAL A 148 -8.53 -4.53 3.39
C VAL A 148 -7.74 -3.25 3.63
N TYR A 149 -6.67 -3.32 4.42
CA TYR A 149 -5.83 -2.17 4.71
C TYR A 149 -5.22 -1.56 3.44
N GLY A 150 -4.74 -2.39 2.50
CA GLY A 150 -4.23 -1.95 1.22
C GLY A 150 -5.25 -1.13 0.42
N VAL A 151 -6.50 -1.59 0.34
CA VAL A 151 -7.58 -0.83 -0.33
C VAL A 151 -7.87 0.49 0.39
N ARG A 152 -7.83 0.49 1.73
CA ARG A 152 -8.08 1.70 2.53
C ARG A 152 -6.97 2.74 2.42
N LEU A 153 -5.76 2.34 2.01
CA LEU A 153 -4.66 3.27 1.73
C LEU A 153 -4.73 3.91 0.34
N GLN A 154 -5.61 3.46 -0.55
CA GLN A 154 -5.69 3.97 -1.92
C GLN A 154 -5.74 5.50 -2.01
N PRO A 155 -6.52 6.24 -1.18
CA PRO A 155 -6.54 7.70 -1.25
C PRO A 155 -5.19 8.36 -0.98
N LEU A 156 -4.32 7.73 -0.18
CA LEU A 156 -2.95 8.21 0.05
C LEU A 156 -2.04 7.92 -1.15
N VAL A 157 -2.23 6.79 -1.81
CA VAL A 157 -1.52 6.45 -3.05
C VAL A 157 -1.92 7.39 -4.17
N ASP A 158 -3.21 7.68 -4.31
CA ASP A 158 -3.75 8.62 -5.30
C ASP A 158 -3.18 10.02 -5.08
N ALA A 159 -3.23 10.52 -3.84
CA ALA A 159 -2.63 11.82 -3.49
C ALA A 159 -1.11 11.84 -3.74
N LEU A 160 -0.40 10.73 -3.48
CA LEU A 160 1.03 10.63 -3.76
C LEU A 160 1.31 10.65 -5.27
N ALA A 161 0.47 9.98 -6.07
CA ALA A 161 0.55 9.98 -7.52
C ALA A 161 0.30 11.37 -8.11
N GLU A 162 -0.71 12.10 -7.63
CA GLU A 162 -0.96 13.49 -8.03
C GLU A 162 0.27 14.38 -7.79
N GLN A 163 0.88 14.29 -6.61
CA GLN A 163 2.08 15.07 -6.28
C GLN A 163 3.30 14.65 -7.10
N LEU A 164 3.40 13.37 -7.43
CA LEU A 164 4.44 12.83 -8.30
C LEU A 164 4.29 13.36 -9.72
N LEU A 165 3.08 13.31 -10.30
CA LEU A 165 2.79 13.83 -11.64
C LEU A 165 2.93 15.36 -11.72
N ALA A 166 2.92 16.09 -10.60
CA ALA A 166 3.26 17.51 -10.60
C ALA A 166 4.77 17.79 -10.82
N GLN A 167 5.64 16.77 -10.75
CA GLN A 167 7.08 16.94 -10.93
C GLN A 167 7.47 17.05 -12.42
N PRO A 168 8.47 17.90 -12.76
CA PRO A 168 8.91 18.08 -14.15
C PRO A 168 9.78 16.93 -14.68
N VAL A 169 10.36 16.13 -13.78
CA VAL A 169 11.24 15.00 -14.11
C VAL A 169 10.84 13.81 -13.25
N LEU A 170 10.58 12.69 -13.90
CA LEU A 170 10.21 11.43 -13.27
C LEU A 170 11.14 10.32 -13.72
N HIS A 171 11.36 9.34 -12.86
CA HIS A 171 11.99 8.08 -13.24
C HIS A 171 10.91 7.01 -13.37
N ALA A 172 11.03 6.15 -14.37
CA ALA A 172 10.21 4.96 -14.54
C ALA A 172 11.08 3.72 -14.71
N ASP A 173 10.66 2.62 -14.09
CA ASP A 173 11.26 1.29 -14.24
C ASP A 173 10.19 0.23 -13.99
N GLU A 174 10.40 -0.99 -14.49
CA GLU A 174 9.44 -2.07 -14.34
C GLU A 174 10.12 -3.36 -13.89
N THR A 175 9.67 -3.87 -12.74
CA THR A 175 10.25 -5.06 -12.12
C THR A 175 9.31 -6.26 -12.30
N PRO A 176 9.76 -7.38 -12.89
CA PRO A 176 8.93 -8.56 -13.04
C PRO A 176 8.65 -9.22 -11.68
N VAL A 177 7.39 -9.63 -11.47
CA VAL A 177 6.95 -10.38 -10.29
C VAL A 177 6.22 -11.65 -10.71
N ALA A 178 6.44 -12.73 -9.95
CA ALA A 178 5.76 -14.01 -10.18
C ALA A 178 4.40 -14.01 -9.46
N MET A 179 3.33 -13.80 -10.21
CA MET A 179 1.96 -13.83 -9.71
C MET A 179 1.40 -15.25 -9.80
N LEU A 180 0.76 -15.73 -8.74
CA LEU A 180 0.02 -17.00 -8.81
C LEU A 180 -1.21 -16.83 -9.71
N LYS A 181 -1.45 -17.79 -10.61
CA LYS A 181 -2.68 -17.86 -11.42
C LYS A 181 -3.45 -19.14 -11.06
N PRO A 182 -4.37 -19.07 -10.08
CA PRO A 182 -5.09 -20.25 -9.58
C PRO A 182 -5.74 -21.05 -10.72
N GLY A 183 -5.70 -22.37 -10.61
CA GLY A 183 -6.22 -23.29 -11.64
C GLY A 183 -5.22 -23.70 -12.73
N LEU A 184 -4.10 -22.99 -12.90
CA LEU A 184 -3.09 -23.31 -13.94
C LEU A 184 -1.84 -24.02 -13.43
N GLY A 185 -1.66 -24.13 -12.10
CA GLY A 185 -0.49 -24.76 -11.48
C GLY A 185 0.85 -24.06 -11.79
N LYS A 186 0.82 -22.88 -12.41
CA LYS A 186 1.99 -22.10 -12.81
C LYS A 186 1.83 -20.64 -12.36
N THR A 187 2.95 -19.94 -12.26
CA THR A 187 2.97 -18.49 -12.08
C THR A 187 2.86 -17.79 -13.42
N HIS A 188 2.21 -16.63 -13.40
CA HIS A 188 2.15 -15.68 -14.48
C HIS A 188 3.16 -14.55 -14.20
N ARG A 189 3.89 -14.10 -15.22
CA ARG A 189 4.86 -13.00 -15.06
C ARG A 189 4.13 -11.66 -15.16
N ALA A 190 3.81 -11.09 -14.00
CA ALA A 190 3.28 -9.74 -13.86
C ALA A 190 4.43 -8.75 -13.60
N TYR A 191 4.12 -7.47 -13.46
CA TYR A 191 5.08 -6.39 -13.33
C TYR A 191 4.62 -5.38 -12.29
N LEU A 192 5.56 -4.88 -11.49
CA LEU A 192 5.41 -3.64 -10.73
C LEU A 192 6.09 -2.53 -11.52
N TRP A 193 5.29 -1.62 -12.04
CA TRP A 193 5.74 -0.37 -12.64
C TRP A 193 6.01 0.61 -11.51
N SER A 194 7.23 1.09 -11.43
CA SER A 194 7.65 2.05 -10.41
C SER A 194 7.88 3.40 -11.05
N TYR A 195 7.25 4.42 -10.48
CA TYR A 195 7.45 5.82 -10.84
C TYR A 195 7.99 6.54 -9.62
N CYS A 196 9.08 7.29 -9.78
CA CYS A 196 9.65 8.01 -8.65
C CYS A 196 10.17 9.40 -9.00
N SER A 197 10.12 10.26 -7.99
CA SER A 197 10.70 11.59 -8.02
C SER A 197 12.23 11.48 -8.08
N THR A 198 12.88 12.49 -8.67
CA THR A 198 14.35 12.54 -8.68
C THR A 198 14.93 12.65 -7.25
N SER A 199 16.19 12.24 -7.10
CA SER A 199 16.97 12.43 -5.85
C SER A 199 17.13 13.90 -5.45
N MET A 200 16.78 14.84 -6.33
CA MET A 200 16.85 16.28 -6.12
C MET A 200 15.51 16.93 -5.78
N SER A 201 14.38 16.23 -6.00
CA SER A 201 13.07 16.76 -5.61
C SER A 201 13.01 16.90 -4.08
N SER A 202 12.36 17.95 -3.58
CA SER A 202 12.08 18.10 -2.15
C SER A 202 11.16 16.99 -1.64
N MET A 203 10.33 16.44 -2.52
CA MET A 203 9.44 15.33 -2.23
C MET A 203 10.10 14.02 -2.66
N LYS A 204 10.21 13.06 -1.73
CA LYS A 204 10.67 11.69 -2.03
C LYS A 204 9.46 10.78 -2.18
N ALA A 205 9.01 10.62 -3.41
CA ALA A 205 7.84 9.82 -3.74
C ALA A 205 8.22 8.65 -4.65
N VAL A 206 7.64 7.49 -4.35
CA VAL A 206 7.65 6.31 -5.21
C VAL A 206 6.23 5.77 -5.24
N VAL A 207 5.67 5.60 -6.43
CA VAL A 207 4.38 4.94 -6.64
C VAL A 207 4.63 3.64 -7.40
N PHE A 208 4.06 2.55 -6.91
CA PHE A 208 4.09 1.26 -7.56
C PHE A 208 2.72 0.96 -8.14
N ASP A 209 2.66 0.77 -9.45
CA ASP A 209 1.47 0.35 -10.18
C ASP A 209 1.62 -1.11 -10.63
N PHE A 210 0.66 -1.94 -10.26
CA PHE A 210 0.70 -3.37 -10.54
C PHE A 210 -0.02 -3.68 -11.84
N ALA A 211 0.68 -4.35 -12.76
CA ALA A 211 0.12 -4.76 -14.04
C ALA A 211 0.40 -6.24 -14.35
N GLU A 212 -0.59 -6.93 -14.90
CA GLU A 212 -0.43 -8.30 -15.40
C GLU A 212 0.40 -8.40 -16.69
N SER A 213 1.09 -7.35 -17.15
CA SER A 213 1.96 -7.45 -18.33
C SER A 213 2.96 -6.30 -18.37
N ARG A 214 4.01 -6.44 -19.20
CA ARG A 214 4.99 -5.37 -19.50
C ARG A 214 4.57 -4.48 -20.66
N ALA A 215 3.27 -4.41 -20.99
CA ALA A 215 2.80 -3.61 -22.11
C ALA A 215 2.96 -2.12 -21.83
N GLY A 216 3.49 -1.34 -22.78
CA GLY A 216 3.71 0.10 -22.63
C GLY A 216 2.44 0.92 -22.34
N ARG A 217 1.26 0.36 -22.61
CA ARG A 217 -0.03 0.98 -22.26
C ARG A 217 -0.15 1.30 -20.77
N HIS A 218 0.45 0.49 -19.89
CA HIS A 218 0.38 0.70 -18.43
C HIS A 218 1.09 2.00 -18.03
N ALA A 219 2.23 2.29 -18.67
CA ALA A 219 2.90 3.57 -18.50
C ALA A 219 2.10 4.75 -19.09
N GLY A 220 1.41 4.53 -20.20
CA GLY A 220 0.50 5.55 -20.75
C GLY A 220 -0.72 5.82 -19.88
N GLU A 221 -1.32 4.78 -19.30
CA GLU A 221 -2.47 4.89 -18.39
C GLU A 221 -2.09 5.60 -17.08
N PHE A 222 -0.89 5.36 -16.55
CA PHE A 222 -0.41 6.05 -15.33
C PHE A 222 -0.03 7.51 -15.58
N LEU A 223 0.67 7.79 -16.68
CA LEU A 223 1.16 9.14 -16.98
C LEU A 223 0.08 10.05 -17.57
N GLU A 224 -0.96 9.48 -18.18
CA GLU A 224 -2.06 10.22 -18.81
C GLU A 224 -1.55 11.38 -19.71
N ASP A 225 -1.88 12.63 -19.35
CA ASP A 225 -1.51 13.85 -20.06
C ASP A 225 -0.22 14.52 -19.52
N TRP A 226 0.53 13.83 -18.66
CA TRP A 226 1.75 14.37 -18.04
C TRP A 226 2.78 14.81 -19.07
N GLN A 227 3.47 15.91 -18.77
CA GLN A 227 4.49 16.50 -19.62
C GLN A 227 5.74 16.79 -18.80
N GLY A 228 6.89 16.36 -19.33
CA GLY A 228 8.17 16.51 -18.65
C GLY A 228 9.21 15.56 -19.21
N THR A 229 10.29 15.38 -18.45
CA THR A 229 11.38 14.47 -18.81
C THR A 229 11.23 13.14 -18.09
N LEU A 230 11.01 12.07 -18.83
CA LEU A 230 10.95 10.72 -18.28
C LEU A 230 12.32 10.05 -18.38
N VAL A 231 12.90 9.74 -17.22
CA VAL A 231 14.12 8.97 -17.10
C VAL A 231 13.76 7.50 -16.99
N CYS A 232 13.98 6.74 -18.05
CA CYS A 232 13.69 5.31 -18.06
C CYS A 232 14.82 4.52 -18.73
N ASP A 233 14.71 3.20 -18.71
CA ASP A 233 15.52 2.40 -19.60
C ASP A 233 15.04 2.55 -21.06
N ASP A 234 15.86 2.13 -22.02
CA ASP A 234 15.52 2.21 -23.46
C ASP A 234 14.50 1.11 -23.86
N PHE A 235 13.58 0.74 -22.96
CA PHE A 235 12.56 -0.26 -23.25
C PHE A 235 11.55 0.26 -24.26
N ALA A 236 11.29 -0.56 -25.28
CA ALA A 236 10.36 -0.23 -26.37
C ALA A 236 8.94 0.14 -25.90
N GLY A 237 8.52 -0.29 -24.71
CA GLY A 237 7.22 0.05 -24.13
C GLY A 237 7.03 1.55 -23.91
N TYR A 238 8.09 2.31 -23.63
CA TYR A 238 8.01 3.76 -23.41
C TYR A 238 7.98 4.57 -24.71
N LYS A 239 8.41 4.00 -25.85
CA LYS A 239 8.63 4.74 -27.10
C LYS A 239 7.37 5.42 -27.67
N ALA A 240 6.19 4.89 -27.37
CA ALA A 240 4.93 5.52 -27.78
C ALA A 240 4.70 6.86 -27.05
N LEU A 241 5.17 6.99 -25.81
CA LEU A 241 5.03 8.19 -24.98
C LEU A 241 5.87 9.36 -25.49
N PHE A 242 7.05 9.06 -26.06
CA PHE A 242 7.98 10.10 -26.57
C PHE A 242 7.56 10.71 -27.90
N ARG A 243 6.57 10.12 -28.58
CA ARG A 243 5.95 10.74 -29.76
C ARG A 243 4.97 11.85 -29.38
N GLN A 244 4.68 12.00 -28.09
CA GLN A 244 3.83 13.04 -27.52
C GLN A 244 4.70 14.13 -26.87
N SER A 245 4.21 14.76 -25.80
CA SER A 245 4.83 15.85 -25.04
C SER A 245 5.93 15.42 -24.05
N ILE A 246 6.24 14.13 -23.95
CA ILE A 246 7.22 13.60 -22.99
C ILE A 246 8.60 13.55 -23.63
N MET A 247 9.58 14.17 -22.97
CA MET A 247 10.99 14.12 -23.37
C MET A 247 11.66 12.85 -22.81
N GLU A 248 12.30 12.09 -23.67
CA GLU A 248 13.07 10.90 -23.28
C GLU A 248 14.42 11.28 -22.64
N ALA A 249 14.73 10.68 -21.50
CA ALA A 249 16.07 10.67 -20.93
C ALA A 249 16.50 9.24 -20.55
N GLY A 250 17.68 8.83 -20.99
CA GLY A 250 18.19 7.48 -20.71
C GLY A 250 18.74 7.35 -19.29
N GLY A 251 18.34 6.29 -18.59
CA GLY A 251 18.85 5.95 -17.27
C GLY A 251 20.32 5.51 -17.29
N MET A 252 21.21 6.31 -16.69
CA MET A 252 22.65 6.04 -16.64
C MET A 252 22.99 4.80 -15.80
N ALA A 253 22.17 4.47 -14.80
CA ALA A 253 22.32 3.27 -13.99
C ALA A 253 22.13 1.99 -14.82
N GLN A 254 21.12 1.95 -15.70
CA GLN A 254 20.85 0.83 -16.59
C GLN A 254 21.94 0.70 -17.67
N ALA A 255 22.39 1.82 -18.24
CA ALA A 255 23.51 1.83 -19.18
C ALA A 255 24.78 1.26 -18.54
N ARG A 256 25.18 1.77 -17.36
CA ARG A 256 26.34 1.28 -16.60
C ARG A 256 26.25 -0.22 -16.30
N ARG A 257 25.07 -0.72 -15.93
CA ARG A 257 24.86 -2.15 -15.61
C ARG A 257 25.30 -3.05 -16.77
N LYS A 258 24.93 -2.70 -18.02
CA LYS A 258 25.33 -3.46 -19.21
C LYS A 258 26.84 -3.44 -19.44
N PHE A 259 27.50 -2.30 -19.27
CA PHE A 259 28.97 -2.23 -19.34
C PHE A 259 29.62 -3.08 -18.23
N HIS A 260 29.09 -3.03 -17.02
CA HIS A 260 29.60 -3.85 -15.91
C HIS A 260 29.47 -5.35 -16.20
N GLU A 261 28.32 -5.80 -16.70
CA GLU A 261 28.11 -7.20 -17.09
C GLU A 261 29.10 -7.65 -18.18
N LEU A 262 29.33 -6.81 -19.21
CA LEU A 262 30.32 -7.08 -20.25
C LEU A 262 31.75 -7.17 -19.69
N TYR A 263 32.11 -6.27 -18.76
CA TYR A 263 33.43 -6.29 -18.13
C TYR A 263 33.61 -7.53 -17.25
N ALA A 264 32.61 -7.88 -16.45
CA ALA A 264 32.65 -9.05 -15.57
C ALA A 264 32.83 -10.36 -16.37
N ASN A 265 32.20 -10.46 -17.55
CA ASN A 265 32.25 -11.66 -18.38
C ASN A 265 33.48 -11.73 -19.30
N HIS A 266 34.00 -10.59 -19.77
CA HIS A 266 34.99 -10.56 -20.85
C HIS A 266 36.29 -9.79 -20.53
N LYS A 267 36.35 -9.04 -19.42
CA LYS A 267 37.50 -8.22 -18.99
C LYS A 267 38.10 -7.34 -20.10
N ASN A 268 37.24 -6.77 -20.94
CA ASN A 268 37.65 -5.91 -22.04
C ASN A 268 38.07 -4.52 -21.50
N GLN A 269 39.27 -4.06 -21.87
CA GLN A 269 39.86 -2.80 -21.42
C GLN A 269 39.04 -1.57 -21.84
N ASN A 270 38.43 -1.57 -23.04
CA ASN A 270 37.58 -0.46 -23.49
C ASN A 270 36.30 -0.33 -22.65
N VAL A 271 35.80 -1.44 -22.12
CA VAL A 271 34.62 -1.46 -21.22
C VAL A 271 35.00 -0.93 -19.83
N GLU A 272 36.23 -1.20 -19.38
CA GLU A 272 36.76 -0.65 -18.13
C GLU A 272 36.86 0.88 -18.19
N GLU A 273 37.31 1.45 -19.32
CA GLU A 273 37.36 2.90 -19.54
C GLU A 273 35.97 3.53 -19.48
N ALA A 274 34.96 2.92 -20.11
CA ALA A 274 33.58 3.37 -20.02
C ALA A 274 33.07 3.40 -18.57
N LEU A 275 33.40 2.37 -17.77
CA LEU A 275 33.04 2.33 -16.35
C LEU A 275 33.72 3.43 -15.52
N LYS A 276 34.96 3.80 -15.86
CA LYS A 276 35.66 4.94 -15.24
C LYS A 276 34.95 6.27 -15.55
N LEU A 277 34.46 6.45 -16.78
CA LEU A 277 33.68 7.64 -17.15
C LEU A 277 32.35 7.72 -16.38
N PHE A 278 31.64 6.61 -16.18
CA PHE A 278 30.48 6.59 -15.27
C PHE A 278 30.86 6.97 -13.83
N GLY A 279 32.05 6.57 -13.37
CA GLY A 279 32.58 6.99 -12.08
C GLY A 279 32.70 8.51 -11.95
N VAL A 280 33.27 9.16 -12.95
CA VAL A 280 33.39 10.63 -13.02
C VAL A 280 32.01 11.30 -13.01
N LEU A 281 31.04 10.75 -13.76
CA LEU A 281 29.68 11.27 -13.76
C LEU A 281 29.06 11.20 -12.35
N TYR A 282 29.24 10.10 -11.64
CA TYR A 282 28.74 9.95 -10.27
C TYR A 282 29.46 10.86 -9.27
N ASP A 283 30.74 11.21 -9.50
CA ASP A 283 31.44 12.24 -8.73
C ASP A 283 30.78 13.61 -8.92
N VAL A 284 30.45 13.97 -10.16
CA VAL A 284 29.71 15.20 -10.45
C VAL A 284 28.34 15.18 -9.77
N GLU A 285 27.57 14.10 -9.90
CA GLU A 285 26.27 13.96 -9.23
C GLU A 285 26.37 14.16 -7.70
N ARG A 286 27.42 13.61 -7.07
CA ARG A 286 27.68 13.81 -5.63
C ARG A 286 27.98 15.27 -5.30
N GLN A 287 28.83 15.93 -6.08
CA GLN A 287 29.20 17.33 -5.86
C GLN A 287 28.00 18.27 -5.96
N VAL A 288 27.06 17.98 -6.87
CA VAL A 288 25.90 18.86 -7.09
C VAL A 288 24.72 18.59 -6.16
N GLN A 289 24.75 17.56 -5.30
CA GLN A 289 23.62 17.20 -4.43
C GLN A 289 23.15 18.37 -3.56
N GLU A 290 24.08 19.10 -2.94
CA GLU A 290 23.77 20.19 -2.01
C GLU A 290 23.64 21.57 -2.71
N VAL A 291 23.90 21.62 -4.02
CA VAL A 291 23.87 22.85 -4.82
C VAL A 291 22.45 23.12 -5.31
N ASN A 292 21.98 24.36 -5.26
CA ASN A 292 20.64 24.71 -5.77
C ASN A 292 20.57 24.66 -7.32
N CYS A 293 19.36 24.66 -7.87
CA CYS A 293 19.14 24.49 -9.31
C CYS A 293 19.88 25.53 -10.18
N GLU A 294 19.95 26.79 -9.75
CA GLU A 294 20.62 27.84 -10.53
C GLU A 294 22.14 27.68 -10.54
N ALA A 295 22.74 27.42 -9.38
CA ALA A 295 24.19 27.22 -9.28
C ALA A 295 24.65 25.96 -10.03
N ARG A 296 23.79 24.95 -10.19
CA ARG A 296 24.10 23.77 -11.04
C ARG A 296 24.22 24.08 -12.52
N LYS A 297 23.44 25.04 -13.04
CA LYS A 297 23.52 25.42 -14.46
C LYS A 297 24.84 26.11 -14.81
N MET A 298 25.60 26.54 -13.81
CA MET A 298 26.86 27.27 -13.94
C MET A 298 28.10 26.38 -13.76
N LEU A 299 27.92 25.11 -13.41
CA LEU A 299 28.98 24.08 -13.28
C LEU A 299 29.10 23.28 -14.58
#